data_AF-A0AAE5CCR7-F1
#
_entry.id   AF-A0AAE5CCR7-F1
#
_cell.length_a   1.000
_cell.length_b   1.000
_cell.length_c   1.000
_cell.angle_alpha   90.00
_cell.angle_beta   90.00
_cell.angle_gamma   90.00
#
_symmetry.space_group_name_H-M   'P 1'
#
loop_
_entity.id
_entity.type
_entity.pdbx_description
1 polymer ?
#
loop_
_entity_poly.entity_id
_entity_poly.type
_entity_poly.pdbx_seq_one_letter_code
_entity_poly.pdbx_strand_id
1 'polypeptide(L)'
;MKLPKFETYAASYCTRCARELRRYWYFCPDCGKKQTWGDTNGVTGCECYYCGWIVSDSFSYCPWCGKDISDEASSDVPLKKPRGFLFHARCSYGSCRGGMQFPMHHCPWCGRVNYWDYEGEFEGTCPHCEGGVDDMMDYCPWCGGDATGQDLMQPAIKRVRGLLRRVRVPDWGFRILVRPGVSGVDPRYPKIVEIDGYYLVDRRHQIAWPAMVGLLTHELGHSFLYHHWRFARSRRFRRAFGDVDKAYRGVDESWVSFRKRTLSKTPVNHVTAYASKHPLEDFAETFRFYVIRRGRLKDLLAEIGRHGKGVIVYEKFLTLHAYLQEVRRRQREKQ
;
A
#
# COMPACT_ATOMS: atom_id res chain seq x y z
N MET A 1 0.99 -14.05 -22.18
CA MET A 1 0.27 -15.35 -22.21
C MET A 1 -0.68 -15.32 -21.02
N LYS A 2 -2.00 -15.23 -21.21
CA LYS A 2 -2.95 -15.14 -20.10
C LYS A 2 -2.90 -16.45 -19.31
N LEU A 3 -2.43 -16.40 -18.06
CA LEU A 3 -2.45 -17.53 -17.16
C LEU A 3 -3.91 -17.99 -16.96
N PRO A 4 -4.19 -19.30 -16.89
CA PRO A 4 -5.53 -19.77 -16.54
C PRO A 4 -5.90 -19.23 -15.15
N LYS A 5 -7.15 -18.79 -14.96
CA LYS A 5 -7.70 -18.45 -13.64
C LYS A 5 -7.52 -19.68 -12.74
N PHE A 6 -6.49 -19.68 -11.90
CA PHE A 6 -6.19 -20.81 -11.03
C PHE A 6 -7.39 -21.07 -10.13
N GLU A 7 -7.90 -22.29 -10.20
CA GLU A 7 -8.95 -22.80 -9.32
C GLU A 7 -8.62 -22.43 -7.87
N THR A 8 -9.54 -21.70 -7.26
CA THR A 8 -9.47 -21.24 -5.89
C THR A 8 -9.61 -22.43 -4.94
N TYR A 9 -8.53 -23.17 -4.73
CA TYR A 9 -8.47 -24.16 -3.67
C TYR A 9 -8.16 -23.42 -2.36
N ALA A 10 -9.20 -23.22 -1.54
CA ALA A 10 -9.05 -23.06 -0.10
C ALA A 10 -8.25 -24.28 0.40
N ALA A 11 -6.95 -24.10 0.66
CA ALA A 11 -6.07 -25.24 0.88
C ALA A 11 -5.90 -25.55 2.37
N SER A 12 -6.08 -24.55 3.23
CA SER A 12 -6.03 -24.68 4.69
C SER A 12 -6.46 -23.38 5.39
N TYR A 13 -6.46 -23.41 6.72
CA TYR A 13 -6.63 -22.24 7.58
C TYR A 13 -5.36 -21.98 8.40
N CYS A 14 -5.05 -20.71 8.65
CA CYS A 14 -3.95 -20.35 9.52
C CYS A 14 -4.26 -20.77 10.97
N THR A 15 -3.42 -21.63 11.53
CA THR A 15 -3.57 -22.13 12.91
C THR A 15 -3.38 -21.06 14.01
N ARG A 16 -3.08 -19.80 13.66
CA ARG A 16 -2.97 -18.69 14.61
C ARG A 16 -4.17 -17.74 14.57
N CYS A 17 -4.66 -17.39 13.40
CA CYS A 17 -5.73 -16.40 13.23
C CYS A 17 -6.96 -16.92 12.47
N ALA A 18 -6.99 -18.20 12.12
CA ALA A 18 -8.05 -18.86 11.35
C ALA A 18 -8.33 -18.25 9.96
N ARG A 19 -7.46 -17.37 9.45
CA ARG A 19 -7.54 -16.84 8.09
C ARG A 19 -7.41 -17.98 7.08
N GLU A 20 -8.29 -18.01 6.09
CA GLU A 20 -8.20 -18.90 4.94
C GLU A 20 -6.91 -18.63 4.15
N LEU A 21 -6.19 -19.70 3.81
CA LEU A 21 -4.90 -19.64 3.13
C LEU A 21 -5.00 -20.24 1.73
N ARG A 22 -4.42 -19.53 0.75
CA ARG A 22 -4.11 -20.13 -0.55
C ARG A 22 -2.92 -21.07 -0.40
N ARG A 23 -2.96 -22.17 -1.15
CA ARG A 23 -1.90 -23.18 -1.16
C ARG A 23 -0.55 -22.53 -1.46
N TYR A 24 0.48 -22.97 -0.74
CA TYR A 24 1.87 -22.56 -0.93
C TYR A 24 2.20 -21.10 -0.59
N TRP A 25 1.32 -20.39 0.12
CA TRP A 25 1.77 -19.18 0.83
C TRP A 25 2.72 -19.56 1.96
N TYR A 26 3.90 -18.94 1.97
CA TYR A 26 4.94 -19.17 2.99
C TYR A 26 4.56 -18.54 4.33
N PHE A 27 3.76 -17.48 4.30
CA PHE A 27 3.30 -16.75 5.48
C PHE A 27 1.81 -16.47 5.40
N CYS A 28 1.14 -16.40 6.55
CA CYS A 28 -0.24 -15.96 6.62
C CYS A 28 -0.31 -14.44 6.37
N PRO A 29 -1.16 -13.97 5.44
CA PRO A 29 -1.23 -12.55 5.10
C PRO A 29 -1.84 -11.65 6.19
N ASP A 30 -2.44 -12.22 7.24
CA ASP A 30 -3.08 -11.45 8.30
C ASP A 30 -2.24 -11.37 9.57
N CYS A 31 -1.48 -12.43 9.89
CA CYS A 31 -0.74 -12.52 11.15
C CYS A 31 0.75 -12.81 11.00
N GLY A 32 1.24 -12.94 9.76
CA GLY A 32 2.66 -13.19 9.46
C GLY A 32 3.18 -14.55 9.93
N LYS A 33 2.31 -15.46 10.41
CA LYS A 33 2.74 -16.80 10.83
C LYS A 33 3.30 -17.56 9.63
N LYS A 34 4.51 -18.12 9.76
CA LYS A 34 5.10 -19.01 8.77
C LYS A 34 4.25 -20.29 8.62
N GLN A 35 4.06 -20.73 7.38
CA GLN A 35 3.28 -21.90 7.00
C GLN A 35 4.18 -23.02 6.51
N THR A 36 3.69 -24.25 6.65
CA THR A 36 4.31 -25.47 6.13
C THR A 36 3.24 -26.27 5.39
N TRP A 37 3.55 -26.70 4.18
CA TRP A 37 2.61 -27.42 3.30
C TRP A 37 3.11 -28.84 3.04
N GLY A 38 2.98 -29.72 4.04
CA GLY A 38 3.32 -31.14 3.92
C GLY A 38 2.34 -31.93 3.07
N ASP A 39 2.67 -33.18 2.78
CA ASP A 39 1.87 -34.14 2.02
C ASP A 39 0.82 -34.85 2.89
N THR A 40 -0.03 -34.05 3.53
CA THR A 40 -1.05 -34.52 4.49
C THR A 40 -2.01 -35.59 3.94
N ASN A 41 -2.16 -35.69 2.62
CA ASN A 41 -3.04 -36.65 1.94
C ASN A 41 -2.27 -37.78 1.21
N GLY A 42 -0.94 -37.86 1.35
CA GLY A 42 -0.13 -38.88 0.69
C GLY A 42 -0.21 -38.82 -0.85
N VAL A 43 -0.32 -37.61 -1.42
CA VAL A 43 -0.44 -37.39 -2.87
C VAL A 43 0.84 -37.77 -3.59
N THR A 44 1.99 -37.43 -3.02
CA THR A 44 3.32 -37.69 -3.59
C THR A 44 4.08 -38.74 -2.79
N GLY A 45 3.74 -38.92 -1.51
CA GLY A 45 4.47 -39.75 -0.57
C GLY A 45 5.80 -39.14 -0.12
N CYS A 46 6.08 -37.88 -0.48
CA CYS A 46 7.40 -37.27 -0.28
C CYS A 46 7.30 -35.86 0.30
N GLU A 47 8.10 -35.59 1.33
CA GLU A 47 8.27 -34.27 1.94
C GLU A 47 9.76 -33.93 2.03
N CYS A 48 10.09 -32.65 1.85
CA CYS A 48 11.46 -32.19 1.98
C CYS A 48 11.89 -32.25 3.45
N TYR A 49 12.94 -33.02 3.75
CA TYR A 49 13.53 -33.12 5.10
C TYR A 49 13.89 -31.77 5.74
N TYR A 50 14.29 -30.77 4.95
CA TYR A 50 14.74 -29.48 5.46
C TYR A 50 13.63 -28.49 5.80
N CYS A 51 12.49 -28.55 5.11
CA CYS A 51 11.42 -27.55 5.28
C CYS A 51 10.04 -28.15 5.56
N GLY A 52 9.86 -29.46 5.41
CA GLY A 52 8.59 -30.16 5.61
C GLY A 52 7.54 -29.87 4.55
N TRP A 53 7.90 -29.26 3.41
CA TRP A 53 6.98 -29.03 2.31
C TRP A 53 6.95 -30.24 1.38
N ILE A 54 5.78 -30.51 0.81
CA ILE A 54 5.54 -31.55 -0.19
C ILE A 54 6.52 -31.43 -1.37
N VAL A 55 7.15 -32.54 -1.76
CA VAL A 55 8.04 -32.66 -2.92
C VAL A 55 7.68 -33.91 -3.72
N SER A 56 8.38 -34.15 -4.82
CA SER A 56 8.35 -35.44 -5.53
C SER A 56 9.67 -36.16 -5.26
N ASP A 57 9.61 -37.48 -5.19
CA ASP A 57 10.74 -38.41 -5.33
C ASP A 57 11.68 -38.07 -6.50
N SER A 58 11.12 -37.62 -7.62
CA SER A 58 11.86 -37.31 -8.84
C SER A 58 12.68 -36.01 -8.75
N PHE A 59 12.46 -35.17 -7.75
CA PHE A 59 13.08 -33.85 -7.67
C PHE A 59 14.48 -33.92 -7.05
N SER A 60 15.48 -33.40 -7.76
CA SER A 60 16.85 -33.26 -7.23
C SER A 60 16.99 -32.10 -6.24
N TYR A 61 16.15 -31.06 -6.35
CA TYR A 61 16.17 -29.90 -5.47
C TYR A 61 14.78 -29.62 -4.90
N CYS A 62 14.72 -29.20 -3.63
CA CYS A 62 13.50 -28.75 -3.04
C CYS A 62 13.07 -27.42 -3.69
N PRO A 63 11.90 -27.37 -4.36
CA PRO A 63 11.46 -26.17 -5.07
C PRO A 63 11.07 -25.02 -4.13
N TRP A 64 10.98 -25.28 -2.83
CA TRP A 64 10.50 -24.33 -1.84
C TRP A 64 11.62 -23.67 -1.04
N CYS A 65 12.66 -24.43 -0.68
CA CYS A 65 13.80 -23.94 0.11
C CYS A 65 15.15 -23.99 -0.64
N GLY A 66 15.18 -24.55 -1.85
CA GLY A 66 16.36 -24.58 -2.73
C GLY A 66 17.46 -25.55 -2.31
N LYS A 67 17.27 -26.32 -1.23
CA LYS A 67 18.23 -27.35 -0.81
C LYS A 67 18.24 -28.51 -1.80
N ASP A 68 19.43 -29.05 -2.01
CA ASP A 68 19.62 -30.34 -2.68
C ASP A 68 18.96 -31.42 -1.81
N ILE A 69 18.08 -32.21 -2.43
CA ILE A 69 17.37 -33.32 -1.80
C ILE A 69 17.55 -34.61 -2.61
N SER A 70 18.54 -34.63 -3.51
CA SER A 70 18.74 -35.72 -4.44
C SER A 70 19.03 -37.04 -3.71
N ASP A 71 18.41 -38.09 -4.21
CA ASP A 71 18.55 -39.48 -3.78
C ASP A 71 18.52 -40.42 -5.00
N GLU A 72 18.45 -41.72 -4.75
CA GLU A 72 18.43 -42.74 -5.82
C GLU A 72 17.18 -42.67 -6.71
N ALA A 73 16.09 -42.06 -6.24
CA ALA A 73 14.84 -41.90 -7.00
C ALA A 73 14.79 -40.57 -7.78
N SER A 74 15.71 -39.65 -7.47
CA SER A 74 15.79 -38.33 -8.07
C SER A 74 16.30 -38.37 -9.51
N SER A 75 15.85 -37.42 -10.32
CA SER A 75 16.28 -37.27 -11.71
C SER A 75 17.18 -36.05 -11.89
N ASP A 76 18.32 -36.27 -12.53
CA ASP A 76 19.28 -35.23 -12.96
C ASP A 76 18.78 -34.45 -14.19
N VAL A 77 17.88 -35.06 -14.97
CA VAL A 77 17.23 -34.46 -16.13
C VAL A 77 15.78 -34.08 -15.83
N PRO A 78 15.26 -32.97 -16.40
CA PRO A 78 13.88 -32.61 -16.17
C PRO A 78 12.89 -33.57 -16.81
N LEU A 79 11.96 -34.08 -15.99
CA LEU A 79 10.96 -35.04 -16.44
C LEU A 79 9.62 -34.38 -16.81
N LYS A 80 8.68 -35.24 -17.23
CA LYS A 80 7.26 -34.89 -17.30
C LYS A 80 6.72 -34.59 -15.89
N LYS A 81 5.53 -33.97 -15.84
CA LYS A 81 4.83 -33.55 -14.63
C LYS A 81 4.67 -34.71 -13.62
N PRO A 82 5.31 -34.66 -12.43
CA PRO A 82 5.12 -35.65 -11.40
C PRO A 82 3.72 -35.59 -10.79
N ARG A 83 3.33 -36.65 -10.08
CA ARG A 83 2.05 -36.72 -9.37
C ARG A 83 1.95 -35.56 -8.36
N GLY A 84 0.75 -35.01 -8.18
CA GLY A 84 0.51 -33.94 -7.20
C GLY A 84 0.99 -32.53 -7.60
N PHE A 85 1.72 -32.39 -8.70
CA PHE A 85 2.23 -31.10 -9.18
C PHE A 85 1.58 -30.67 -10.52
N LEU A 86 1.58 -29.36 -10.75
CA LEU A 86 1.17 -28.70 -11.98
C LEU A 86 2.35 -27.94 -12.57
N PHE A 87 2.56 -27.98 -13.89
CA PHE A 87 3.62 -27.19 -14.53
C PHE A 87 3.00 -26.01 -15.27
N HIS A 88 3.16 -24.82 -14.69
CA HIS A 88 2.67 -23.55 -15.24
C HIS A 88 3.71 -22.86 -16.11
N ALA A 89 5.00 -23.08 -15.81
CA ALA A 89 6.10 -22.48 -16.54
C ALA A 89 7.26 -23.47 -16.73
N ARG A 90 8.21 -23.06 -17.57
CA ARG A 90 9.50 -23.72 -17.77
C ARG A 90 10.57 -22.93 -17.05
N CYS A 91 11.59 -23.62 -16.54
CA CYS A 91 12.78 -22.98 -15.98
C CYS A 91 13.35 -22.00 -17.01
N SER A 92 13.58 -20.77 -16.56
CA SER A 92 14.10 -19.66 -17.39
C SER A 92 15.50 -19.93 -17.93
N TYR A 93 16.26 -20.82 -17.28
CA TYR A 93 17.58 -21.23 -17.72
C TYR A 93 17.48 -22.24 -18.86
N GLY A 94 17.95 -21.82 -20.03
CA GLY A 94 17.85 -22.57 -21.28
C GLY A 94 18.50 -23.95 -21.27
N SER A 95 19.47 -24.20 -20.37
CA SER A 95 20.11 -25.50 -20.17
C SER A 95 19.25 -26.50 -19.40
N CYS A 96 18.26 -26.03 -18.63
CA CYS A 96 17.37 -26.89 -17.85
C CYS A 96 16.01 -27.01 -18.53
N ARG A 97 15.26 -25.91 -18.69
CA ARG A 97 13.86 -25.92 -19.20
C ARG A 97 12.94 -26.93 -18.48
N GLY A 98 13.26 -27.30 -17.25
CA GLY A 98 12.39 -28.18 -16.46
C GLY A 98 11.07 -27.51 -16.10
N GLY A 99 10.02 -28.31 -15.92
CA GLY A 99 8.70 -27.78 -15.57
C GLY A 99 8.67 -27.29 -14.11
N MET A 100 7.95 -26.19 -13.87
CA MET A 100 7.79 -25.56 -12.57
C MET A 100 6.33 -25.22 -12.28
N GLN A 101 5.92 -25.40 -11.02
CA GLN A 101 4.62 -24.99 -10.52
C GLN A 101 4.68 -23.60 -9.91
N PHE A 102 3.70 -22.74 -10.16
CA PHE A 102 3.55 -21.53 -9.36
C PHE A 102 3.13 -21.89 -7.91
N PRO A 103 3.76 -21.35 -6.86
CA PRO A 103 4.77 -20.30 -6.83
C PRO A 103 6.17 -20.82 -6.42
N MET A 104 6.62 -21.97 -6.95
CA MET A 104 7.93 -22.56 -6.64
C MET A 104 9.05 -21.54 -6.86
N HIS A 105 9.79 -21.21 -5.81
CA HIS A 105 10.87 -20.21 -5.89
C HIS A 105 12.15 -20.78 -6.51
N HIS A 106 12.35 -22.10 -6.40
CA HIS A 106 13.49 -22.80 -6.97
C HIS A 106 13.05 -23.82 -8.00
N CYS A 107 13.82 -23.96 -9.08
CA CYS A 107 13.63 -25.04 -10.04
C CYS A 107 13.91 -26.39 -9.37
N PRO A 108 12.97 -27.36 -9.37
CA PRO A 108 13.18 -28.63 -8.69
C PRO A 108 14.24 -29.54 -9.34
N TRP A 109 14.72 -29.17 -10.54
CA TRP A 109 15.68 -29.94 -11.32
C TRP A 109 17.11 -29.40 -11.21
N CYS A 110 17.27 -28.07 -11.16
CA CYS A 110 18.60 -27.45 -11.16
C CYS A 110 18.86 -26.51 -9.98
N GLY A 111 17.91 -26.38 -9.04
CA GLY A 111 18.03 -25.59 -7.81
C GLY A 111 18.03 -24.07 -8.00
N ARG A 112 18.14 -23.58 -9.24
CA ARG A 112 18.21 -22.14 -9.53
C ARG A 112 16.91 -21.43 -9.17
N VAL A 113 17.07 -20.19 -8.69
CA VAL A 113 15.95 -19.30 -8.36
C VAL A 113 15.18 -18.94 -9.63
N ASN A 114 13.86 -18.94 -9.52
CA ASN A 114 12.95 -18.47 -10.55
C ASN A 114 12.14 -17.26 -10.07
N TYR A 115 11.76 -16.42 -11.02
CA TYR A 115 10.89 -15.27 -10.81
C TYR A 115 9.52 -15.55 -11.42
N TRP A 116 8.48 -15.17 -10.69
CA TRP A 116 7.10 -15.27 -11.15
C TRP A 116 6.58 -13.88 -11.45
N ASP A 117 5.86 -13.79 -12.57
CA ASP A 117 5.07 -12.63 -12.89
C ASP A 117 3.72 -12.73 -12.16
N TYR A 118 3.42 -11.74 -11.34
CA TYR A 118 2.19 -11.64 -10.56
C TYR A 118 1.17 -10.68 -11.19
N GLU A 119 1.46 -10.14 -12.38
CA GLU A 119 0.63 -9.14 -13.06
C GLU A 119 -0.80 -9.67 -13.28
N GLY A 120 -1.78 -8.91 -12.82
CA GLY A 120 -3.21 -9.22 -12.95
C GLY A 120 -3.76 -10.26 -11.97
N GLU A 121 -2.93 -10.85 -11.10
CA GLU A 121 -3.40 -11.75 -10.02
C GLU A 121 -3.59 -11.05 -8.67
N PHE A 122 -2.84 -9.96 -8.45
CA PHE A 122 -2.82 -9.19 -7.22
C PHE A 122 -3.01 -7.70 -7.50
N GLU A 123 -3.51 -6.97 -6.50
CA GLU A 123 -3.74 -5.52 -6.60
C GLU A 123 -2.43 -4.71 -6.61
N GLY A 124 -1.35 -5.25 -6.03
CA GLY A 124 -0.03 -4.63 -6.08
C GLY A 124 1.11 -5.58 -5.74
N THR A 125 2.29 -5.01 -5.49
CA THR A 125 3.51 -5.75 -5.14
C THR A 125 4.01 -5.39 -3.74
N CYS A 126 4.64 -6.36 -3.08
CA CYS A 126 5.27 -6.17 -1.78
C CYS A 126 6.53 -5.29 -1.93
N PRO A 127 6.68 -4.22 -1.14
CA PRO A 127 7.84 -3.33 -1.25
C PRO A 127 9.17 -3.95 -0.75
N HIS A 128 9.12 -5.15 -0.17
CA HIS A 128 10.29 -5.86 0.37
C HIS A 128 10.82 -6.96 -0.55
N CYS A 129 9.94 -7.62 -1.32
CA CYS A 129 10.33 -8.78 -2.13
C CYS A 129 9.65 -8.84 -3.49
N GLU A 130 8.91 -7.79 -3.88
CA GLU A 130 8.20 -7.63 -5.16
C GLU A 130 7.11 -8.68 -5.46
N GLY A 131 6.90 -9.65 -4.58
CA GLY A 131 5.82 -10.64 -4.73
C GLY A 131 4.44 -9.99 -4.65
N GLY A 132 3.47 -10.54 -5.39
CA GLY A 132 2.11 -10.00 -5.47
C GLY A 132 1.38 -10.00 -4.12
N VAL A 133 0.71 -8.89 -3.78
CA VAL A 133 -0.06 -8.71 -2.54
C VAL A 133 -1.35 -7.92 -2.81
N ASP A 134 -2.42 -8.28 -2.10
CA ASP A 134 -3.68 -7.52 -2.13
C ASP A 134 -3.69 -6.43 -1.05
N ASP A 135 -4.50 -5.39 -1.24
CA ASP A 135 -4.55 -4.19 -0.39
C ASP A 135 -4.96 -4.49 1.05
N MET A 136 -5.71 -5.58 1.24
CA MET A 136 -6.21 -6.03 2.54
C MET A 136 -5.24 -6.95 3.28
N MET A 137 -4.07 -7.28 2.71
CA MET A 137 -3.05 -8.08 3.39
C MET A 137 -2.19 -7.19 4.31
N ASP A 138 -1.99 -7.61 5.56
CA ASP A 138 -1.09 -6.94 6.51
C ASP A 138 0.36 -7.45 6.38
N TYR A 139 0.53 -8.71 6.00
CA TYR A 139 1.81 -9.37 5.82
C TYR A 139 1.94 -9.94 4.41
N CYS A 140 3.14 -9.88 3.86
CA CYS A 140 3.44 -10.46 2.56
C CYS A 140 3.44 -12.00 2.69
N PRO A 141 2.62 -12.73 1.91
CA PRO A 141 2.55 -14.18 2.01
C PRO A 141 3.83 -14.88 1.51
N TRP A 142 4.73 -14.15 0.86
CA TRP A 142 5.98 -14.66 0.29
C TRP A 142 7.17 -14.48 1.21
N CYS A 143 7.39 -13.26 1.75
CA CYS A 143 8.54 -12.95 2.60
C CYS A 143 8.22 -12.75 4.08
N GLY A 144 6.93 -12.64 4.45
CA GLY A 144 6.49 -12.39 5.82
C GLY A 144 6.68 -10.96 6.33
N GLY A 145 7.23 -10.06 5.50
CA GLY A 145 7.35 -8.62 5.80
C GLY A 145 6.01 -7.89 5.77
N ASP A 146 6.00 -6.62 6.17
CA ASP A 146 4.81 -5.75 6.12
C ASP A 146 4.39 -5.54 4.65
N ALA A 147 3.23 -6.09 4.26
CA ALA A 147 2.72 -6.00 2.89
C ALA A 147 2.32 -4.57 2.49
N THR A 148 2.05 -3.71 3.48
CA THR A 148 1.68 -2.32 3.25
C THR A 148 2.88 -1.40 3.05
N GLY A 149 4.07 -1.82 3.48
CA GLY A 149 5.27 -0.97 3.50
C GLY A 149 5.23 0.16 4.53
N GLN A 150 4.28 0.16 5.47
CA GLN A 150 4.20 1.19 6.51
C GLN A 150 5.43 1.15 7.43
N ASP A 151 6.01 -0.02 7.65
CA ASP A 151 7.31 -0.23 8.30
C ASP A 151 8.46 0.62 7.71
N LEU A 152 8.43 0.89 6.39
CA LEU A 152 9.43 1.75 5.73
C LEU A 152 9.27 3.23 6.06
N MET A 153 8.08 3.67 6.51
CA MET A 153 7.75 5.08 6.76
C MET A 153 7.29 5.37 8.19
N GLN A 154 7.60 4.49 9.15
CA GLN A 154 7.17 4.58 10.55
C GLN A 154 7.37 5.94 11.22
N PRO A 155 8.51 6.65 11.05
CA PRO A 155 8.69 7.97 11.65
C PRO A 155 7.62 8.98 11.20
N ALA A 156 7.25 8.96 9.92
CA ALA A 156 6.23 9.84 9.38
C ALA A 156 4.82 9.42 9.81
N ILE A 157 4.50 8.13 9.75
CA ILE A 157 3.20 7.59 10.19
C ILE A 157 2.93 7.94 11.66
N LYS A 158 3.90 7.67 12.55
CA LYS A 158 3.79 7.99 13.98
C LYS A 158 3.51 9.47 14.19
N ARG A 159 4.19 10.34 13.41
CA ARG A 159 3.99 11.79 13.48
C ARG A 159 2.61 12.20 13.00
N VAL A 160 2.16 11.71 11.84
CA VAL A 160 0.84 12.02 11.26
C VAL A 160 -0.28 11.56 12.18
N ARG A 161 -0.24 10.30 12.67
CA ARG A 161 -1.21 9.79 13.67
C ARG A 161 -1.23 10.64 14.94
N GLY A 162 -0.07 11.11 15.40
CA GLY A 162 0.02 12.05 16.53
C GLY A 162 -0.64 13.40 16.25
N LEU A 163 -0.46 13.95 15.05
CA LEU A 163 -1.07 15.21 14.63
C LEU A 163 -2.59 15.08 14.51
N LEU A 164 -3.10 14.05 13.81
CA LEU A 164 -4.52 13.78 13.67
C LEU A 164 -5.23 13.64 15.02
N ARG A 165 -4.63 12.89 15.95
CA ARG A 165 -5.13 12.78 17.33
C ARG A 165 -5.16 14.11 18.05
N ARG A 166 -4.08 14.91 17.97
CA ARG A 166 -4.01 16.23 18.60
C ARG A 166 -5.09 17.17 18.06
N VAL A 167 -5.33 17.15 16.76
CA VAL A 167 -6.36 17.97 16.15
C VAL A 167 -7.75 17.38 16.30
N ARG A 168 -7.87 16.19 16.92
CA ARG A 168 -9.09 15.41 17.12
C ARG A 168 -9.81 15.16 15.79
N VAL A 169 -9.09 14.88 14.71
CA VAL A 169 -9.78 14.41 13.49
C VAL A 169 -10.34 13.01 13.81
N PRO A 170 -11.65 12.80 13.66
CA PRO A 170 -12.28 11.47 13.69
C PRO A 170 -11.47 10.42 12.97
N ASP A 171 -11.41 9.18 13.46
CA ASP A 171 -10.94 8.08 12.62
C ASP A 171 -12.02 7.71 11.60
N TRP A 172 -11.61 7.43 10.37
CA TRP A 172 -12.48 6.98 9.27
C TRP A 172 -12.01 5.65 8.65
N GLY A 173 -11.03 4.99 9.26
CA GLY A 173 -10.55 3.66 8.87
C GLY A 173 -9.80 3.67 7.55
N PHE A 174 -8.89 4.63 7.37
CA PHE A 174 -7.99 4.67 6.20
C PHE A 174 -6.83 3.68 6.37
N ARG A 175 -6.26 3.26 5.24
CA ARG A 175 -5.10 2.39 5.12
C ARG A 175 -4.08 3.05 4.19
N ILE A 176 -2.81 3.01 4.58
CA ILE A 176 -1.70 3.59 3.80
C ILE A 176 -0.93 2.43 3.20
N LEU A 177 -0.72 2.46 1.88
CA LEU A 177 -0.02 1.44 1.12
C LEU A 177 1.14 2.08 0.36
N VAL A 178 2.29 1.41 0.38
CA VAL A 178 3.42 1.74 -0.49
C VAL A 178 3.27 0.97 -1.79
N ARG A 179 3.18 1.70 -2.90
CA ARG A 179 3.00 1.13 -4.25
C ARG A 179 3.97 1.81 -5.23
N PRO A 180 4.43 1.10 -6.28
CA PRO A 180 5.07 1.76 -7.41
C PRO A 180 4.08 2.73 -8.08
N GLY A 181 4.52 3.93 -8.44
CA GLY A 181 3.70 4.87 -9.21
C GLY A 181 3.62 6.26 -8.58
N VAL A 182 2.45 6.89 -8.64
CA VAL A 182 2.23 8.25 -8.12
C VAL A 182 1.46 8.17 -6.81
N SER A 183 1.86 8.98 -5.82
CA SER A 183 1.13 9.07 -4.56
C SER A 183 -0.26 9.69 -4.79
N GLY A 184 -1.29 9.14 -4.16
CA GLY A 184 -2.65 9.59 -4.42
C GLY A 184 -3.72 8.82 -3.67
N VAL A 185 -4.96 9.21 -3.94
CA VAL A 185 -6.17 8.55 -3.44
C VAL A 185 -7.19 8.45 -4.57
N ASP A 186 -7.60 7.24 -4.92
CA ASP A 186 -8.71 7.02 -5.86
C ASP A 186 -10.05 7.34 -5.17
N PRO A 187 -10.90 8.23 -5.72
CA PRO A 187 -12.22 8.52 -5.16
C PRO A 187 -13.13 7.30 -5.00
N ARG A 188 -12.93 6.24 -5.79
CA ARG A 188 -13.68 4.97 -5.71
C ARG A 188 -13.30 4.15 -4.48
N TYR A 189 -12.05 4.28 -4.03
CA TYR A 189 -11.51 3.57 -2.87
C TYR A 189 -10.92 4.57 -1.86
N PRO A 190 -11.76 5.47 -1.30
CA PRO A 190 -11.29 6.65 -0.58
C PRO A 190 -10.57 6.35 0.74
N LYS A 191 -10.58 5.08 1.18
CA LYS A 191 -9.87 4.62 2.37
C LYS A 191 -8.44 4.17 2.06
N ILE A 192 -8.10 3.87 0.82
CA ILE A 192 -6.77 3.45 0.41
C ILE A 192 -5.98 4.70 0.02
N VAL A 193 -4.85 4.92 0.69
CA VAL A 193 -3.92 6.02 0.43
C VAL A 193 -2.63 5.42 -0.08
N GLU A 194 -2.33 5.67 -1.35
CA GLU A 194 -1.13 5.14 -2.00
C GLU A 194 0.00 6.14 -1.90
N ILE A 195 1.18 5.64 -1.57
CA ILE A 195 2.42 6.41 -1.49
C ILE A 195 3.45 5.76 -2.39
N ASP A 196 4.05 6.57 -3.24
CA ASP A 196 5.10 6.13 -4.16
C ASP A 196 6.29 5.53 -3.39
N GLY A 197 6.59 4.28 -3.72
CA GLY A 197 7.68 3.50 -3.14
C GLY A 197 9.08 3.90 -3.59
N TYR A 198 9.25 4.60 -4.71
CA TYR A 198 10.59 4.87 -5.29
C TYR A 198 11.56 5.50 -4.28
N TYR A 199 11.14 6.52 -3.55
CA TYR A 199 11.99 7.17 -2.54
C TYR A 199 12.14 6.35 -1.24
N LEU A 200 11.21 5.43 -0.96
CA LEU A 200 11.19 4.64 0.26
C LEU A 200 12.05 3.38 0.16
N VAL A 201 12.07 2.76 -1.02
CA VAL A 201 12.81 1.53 -1.31
C VAL A 201 14.22 1.87 -1.80
N ASP A 202 14.35 2.70 -2.83
CA ASP A 202 15.65 2.90 -3.51
C ASP A 202 16.52 4.00 -2.89
N ARG A 203 15.90 4.97 -2.18
CA ARG A 203 16.60 6.16 -1.67
C ARG A 203 16.32 6.46 -0.20
N ARG A 204 16.21 5.41 0.62
CA ARG A 204 15.81 5.50 2.03
C ARG A 204 16.61 6.52 2.87
N HIS A 205 17.92 6.62 2.64
CA HIS A 205 18.79 7.56 3.37
C HIS A 205 18.55 9.04 3.02
N GLN A 206 17.88 9.32 1.90
CA GLN A 206 17.61 10.66 1.41
C GLN A 206 16.20 11.15 1.79
N ILE A 207 15.43 10.35 2.54
CA ILE A 207 14.06 10.70 2.91
C ILE A 207 14.06 11.93 3.82
N ALA A 208 13.53 13.03 3.27
CA ALA A 208 13.18 14.19 4.08
C ALA A 208 11.87 13.90 4.85
N TRP A 209 11.98 13.34 6.06
CA TRP A 209 10.81 13.00 6.90
C TRP A 209 9.76 14.11 7.05
N PRO A 210 10.12 15.41 7.18
CA PRO A 210 9.12 16.48 7.19
C PRO A 210 8.31 16.60 5.89
N ALA A 211 8.93 16.30 4.74
CA ALA A 211 8.25 16.28 3.45
C ALA A 211 7.30 15.07 3.37
N MET A 212 7.75 13.89 3.83
CA MET A 212 6.89 12.69 3.90
C MET A 212 5.67 12.92 4.80
N VAL A 213 5.84 13.56 5.96
CA VAL A 213 4.70 13.96 6.82
C VAL A 213 3.75 14.90 6.07
N GLY A 214 4.30 15.84 5.29
CA GLY A 214 3.52 16.74 4.45
C GLY A 214 2.69 16.00 3.41
N LEU A 215 3.34 15.12 2.63
CA LEU A 215 2.71 14.28 1.61
C LEU A 215 1.60 13.42 2.21
N LEU A 216 1.90 12.63 3.24
CA LEU A 216 0.91 11.77 3.90
C LEU A 216 -0.30 12.57 4.40
N THR A 217 -0.07 13.75 5.00
CA THR A 217 -1.19 14.57 5.49
C THR A 217 -1.99 15.20 4.35
N HIS A 218 -1.35 15.50 3.21
CA HIS A 218 -2.01 15.96 2.00
C HIS A 218 -2.95 14.87 1.45
N GLU A 219 -2.42 13.67 1.21
CA GLU A 219 -3.22 12.55 0.68
C GLU A 219 -4.34 12.14 1.63
N LEU A 220 -4.10 12.18 2.93
CA LEU A 220 -5.16 11.98 3.92
C LEU A 220 -6.24 13.07 3.88
N GLY A 221 -5.90 14.27 3.41
CA GLY A 221 -6.88 15.32 3.11
C GLY A 221 -7.82 14.92 1.97
N HIS A 222 -7.28 14.38 0.88
CA HIS A 222 -8.08 13.81 -0.22
C HIS A 222 -8.95 12.65 0.26
N SER A 223 -8.36 11.66 0.94
CA SER A 223 -9.08 10.53 1.54
C SER A 223 -10.23 10.97 2.44
N PHE A 224 -9.97 11.94 3.34
CA PHE A 224 -10.99 12.49 4.21
C PHE A 224 -12.12 13.15 3.41
N LEU A 225 -11.80 13.95 2.38
CA LEU A 225 -12.82 14.63 1.58
C LEU A 225 -13.69 13.66 0.80
N TYR A 226 -13.11 12.65 0.17
CA TYR A 226 -13.85 11.64 -0.59
C TYR A 226 -14.74 10.79 0.33
N HIS A 227 -14.28 10.45 1.54
CA HIS A 227 -15.12 9.82 2.55
C HIS A 227 -16.31 10.70 2.99
N HIS A 228 -16.15 12.02 2.85
CA HIS A 228 -17.13 13.03 3.20
C HIS A 228 -17.71 13.75 1.97
N TRP A 229 -17.91 13.05 0.85
CA TRP A 229 -18.27 13.67 -0.44
C TRP A 229 -19.50 14.60 -0.41
N ARG A 230 -20.49 14.32 0.46
CA ARG A 230 -21.65 15.21 0.67
C ARG A 230 -21.24 16.62 1.14
N PHE A 231 -20.15 16.73 1.90
CA PHE A 231 -19.58 18.01 2.31
C PHE A 231 -18.95 18.75 1.13
N ALA A 232 -18.20 18.07 0.25
CA ALA A 232 -17.61 18.66 -0.95
C ALA A 232 -18.65 19.34 -1.86
N ARG A 233 -19.87 18.78 -1.92
CA ARG A 233 -20.98 19.32 -2.73
C ARG A 233 -21.82 20.41 -2.04
N SER A 234 -21.57 20.66 -0.75
CA SER A 234 -22.35 21.61 0.05
C SER A 234 -22.12 23.07 -0.37
N ARG A 235 -23.12 23.94 -0.15
CA ARG A 235 -22.98 25.39 -0.45
C ARG A 235 -21.81 26.03 0.32
N ARG A 236 -21.61 25.65 1.58
CA ARG A 236 -20.50 26.15 2.41
C ARG A 236 -19.13 25.77 1.84
N PHE A 237 -18.98 24.54 1.33
CA PHE A 237 -17.74 24.10 0.71
C PHE A 237 -17.48 24.87 -0.58
N ARG A 238 -18.49 24.92 -1.46
CA ARG A 238 -18.38 25.63 -2.75
C ARG A 238 -18.04 27.11 -2.60
N ARG A 239 -18.55 27.77 -1.54
CA ARG A 239 -18.16 29.14 -1.20
C ARG A 239 -16.68 29.26 -0.83
N ALA A 240 -16.16 28.34 -0.02
CA ALA A 240 -14.81 28.42 0.52
C ALA A 240 -13.72 27.93 -0.43
N PHE A 241 -13.94 26.79 -1.10
CA PHE A 241 -12.94 26.09 -1.92
C PHE A 241 -13.25 26.12 -3.42
N GLY A 242 -14.51 26.40 -3.80
CA GLY A 242 -14.98 26.30 -5.17
C GLY A 242 -15.64 24.95 -5.48
N ASP A 243 -15.95 24.76 -6.76
CA ASP A 243 -16.71 23.62 -7.24
C ASP A 243 -15.80 22.47 -7.68
N VAL A 244 -15.93 21.31 -7.03
CA VAL A 244 -15.10 20.12 -7.26
C VAL A 244 -15.40 19.43 -8.59
N ASP A 245 -16.53 19.74 -9.23
CA ASP A 245 -16.90 19.20 -10.54
C ASP A 245 -16.22 19.97 -11.70
N LYS A 246 -15.44 21.02 -11.40
CA LYS A 246 -14.70 21.78 -12.41
C LYS A 246 -13.53 20.95 -12.95
N ALA A 247 -13.21 21.15 -14.23
CA ALA A 247 -11.99 20.58 -14.79
C ALA A 247 -10.75 21.18 -14.09
N TYR A 248 -9.73 20.35 -13.91
CA TYR A 248 -8.39 20.80 -13.51
C TYR A 248 -7.89 21.82 -14.54
N ARG A 249 -7.44 22.99 -14.07
CA ARG A 249 -6.83 24.00 -14.96
C ARG A 249 -5.34 23.67 -15.14
N GLY A 250 -4.86 23.56 -16.39
CA GLY A 250 -3.45 23.28 -16.78
C GLY A 250 -2.45 24.30 -16.18
N VAL A 251 -1.12 24.09 -16.13
CA VAL A 251 -0.16 23.30 -16.92
C VAL A 251 0.89 22.67 -15.97
N ASP A 252 1.73 21.78 -16.51
CA ASP A 252 2.92 21.13 -15.94
C ASP A 252 3.73 21.90 -14.88
N GLU A 253 4.35 21.12 -13.98
CA GLU A 253 5.48 21.50 -13.10
C GLU A 253 5.28 22.55 -11.99
N SER A 254 4.09 22.71 -11.40
CA SER A 254 4.07 23.28 -10.04
C SER A 254 4.62 22.24 -9.04
N TRP A 255 5.94 22.18 -8.88
CA TRP A 255 6.60 21.32 -7.90
C TRP A 255 5.98 21.48 -6.51
N VAL A 256 5.40 20.40 -5.98
CA VAL A 256 4.82 20.42 -4.64
C VAL A 256 5.94 20.23 -3.63
N SER A 257 6.28 21.31 -2.92
CA SER A 257 7.20 21.20 -1.80
C SER A 257 6.44 20.84 -0.52
N PHE A 258 6.25 19.54 -0.29
CA PHE A 258 5.62 19.03 0.94
C PHE A 258 6.43 19.35 2.21
N ARG A 259 7.71 19.73 2.07
CA ARG A 259 8.54 20.24 3.15
C ARG A 259 8.07 21.62 3.66
N LYS A 260 7.44 22.44 2.80
CA LYS A 260 7.03 23.80 3.16
C LYS A 260 5.96 23.74 4.25
N ARG A 261 6.25 24.46 5.34
CA ARG A 261 5.35 24.67 6.50
C ARG A 261 4.80 26.09 6.57
N THR A 262 5.22 26.95 5.65
CA THR A 262 4.80 28.33 5.49
C THR A 262 3.89 28.47 4.28
N LEU A 263 2.99 29.44 4.33
CA LEU A 263 2.12 29.81 3.23
C LEU A 263 2.95 30.42 2.10
N SER A 264 2.58 30.17 0.85
CA SER A 264 3.13 30.96 -0.26
C SER A 264 2.71 32.42 -0.12
N LYS A 265 3.37 33.38 -0.78
CA LYS A 265 2.83 34.75 -0.87
C LYS A 265 1.68 34.78 -1.89
N THR A 266 1.94 34.26 -3.09
CA THR A 266 0.97 34.11 -4.18
C THR A 266 0.61 32.63 -4.42
N PRO A 267 -0.61 32.32 -4.89
CA PRO A 267 -1.77 33.21 -5.06
C PRO A 267 -2.37 33.67 -3.73
N VAL A 268 -2.95 34.87 -3.70
CA VAL A 268 -3.47 35.50 -2.47
C VAL A 268 -4.64 34.74 -1.84
N ASN A 269 -5.41 33.99 -2.64
CA ASN A 269 -6.60 33.27 -2.20
C ASN A 269 -6.35 31.82 -1.81
N HIS A 270 -5.10 31.34 -1.85
CA HIS A 270 -4.75 29.95 -1.59
C HIS A 270 -3.59 29.84 -0.60
N VAL A 271 -3.51 28.72 0.13
CA VAL A 271 -2.43 28.47 1.10
C VAL A 271 -1.08 28.24 0.42
N THR A 272 -1.10 27.67 -0.79
CA THR A 272 0.06 27.44 -1.64
C THR A 272 -0.29 27.69 -3.11
N ALA A 273 0.72 27.75 -3.99
CA ALA A 273 0.48 27.76 -5.44
C ALA A 273 -0.09 26.43 -5.96
N TYR A 274 0.23 25.32 -5.30
CA TYR A 274 -0.35 24.02 -5.66
C TYR A 274 -1.85 23.97 -5.40
N ALA A 275 -2.28 24.52 -4.25
CA ALA A 275 -3.68 24.61 -3.86
C ALA A 275 -4.58 25.38 -4.86
N SER A 276 -4.03 26.20 -5.77
CA SER A 276 -4.85 26.89 -6.77
C SER A 276 -5.18 26.07 -8.01
N LYS A 277 -4.63 24.85 -8.15
CA LYS A 277 -4.85 23.99 -9.33
C LYS A 277 -6.29 23.48 -9.42
N HIS A 278 -6.85 23.08 -8.28
CA HIS A 278 -8.17 22.49 -8.21
C HIS A 278 -8.75 22.60 -6.80
N PRO A 279 -10.09 22.72 -6.62
CA PRO A 279 -10.70 22.74 -5.29
C PRO A 279 -10.39 21.53 -4.40
N LEU A 280 -10.12 20.36 -5.01
CA LEU A 280 -9.65 19.18 -4.26
C LEU A 280 -8.24 19.42 -3.68
N GLU A 281 -7.29 19.91 -4.49
CA GLU A 281 -5.94 20.26 -4.01
C GLU A 281 -5.96 21.38 -2.98
N ASP A 282 -6.85 22.35 -3.16
CA ASP A 282 -7.06 23.45 -2.22
C ASP A 282 -7.52 22.96 -0.85
N PHE A 283 -8.45 22.00 -0.84
CA PHE A 283 -8.89 21.35 0.38
C PHE A 283 -7.77 20.52 1.00
N ALA A 284 -7.10 19.66 0.24
CA ALA A 284 -6.04 18.77 0.74
C ALA A 284 -4.87 19.57 1.34
N GLU A 285 -4.44 20.65 0.68
CA GLU A 285 -3.43 21.55 1.23
C GLU A 285 -3.93 22.29 2.47
N THR A 286 -5.15 22.82 2.46
CA THR A 286 -5.72 23.49 3.64
C THR A 286 -5.81 22.52 4.83
N PHE A 287 -6.21 21.27 4.58
CA PHE A 287 -6.25 20.20 5.56
C PHE A 287 -4.84 19.91 6.12
N ARG A 288 -3.84 19.79 5.25
CA ARG A 288 -2.43 19.61 5.64
C ARG A 288 -1.96 20.73 6.58
N PHE A 289 -2.16 21.99 6.20
CA PHE A 289 -1.77 23.12 7.04
C PHE A 289 -2.56 23.13 8.36
N TYR A 290 -3.86 22.89 8.32
CA TYR A 290 -4.71 22.84 9.50
C TYR A 290 -4.20 21.78 10.50
N VAL A 291 -3.94 20.55 10.03
CA VAL A 291 -3.46 19.44 10.86
C VAL A 291 -2.07 19.72 11.44
N ILE A 292 -1.12 20.15 10.59
CA ILE A 292 0.27 20.38 11.00
C ILE A 292 0.38 21.58 11.96
N ARG A 293 -0.45 22.62 11.77
CA ARG A 293 -0.35 23.91 12.46
C ARG A 293 -1.43 24.15 13.51
N ARG A 294 -2.34 23.21 13.81
CA ARG A 294 -3.47 23.46 14.74
C ARG A 294 -3.09 23.97 16.13
N GLY A 295 -1.95 23.50 16.67
CA GLY A 295 -1.41 23.97 17.95
C GLY A 295 -0.76 25.36 17.89
N ARG A 296 -0.66 25.93 16.68
CA ARG A 296 -0.05 27.23 16.35
C ARG A 296 -0.97 28.02 15.41
N LEU A 297 -2.29 27.92 15.61
CA LEU A 297 -3.24 28.65 14.78
C LEU A 297 -3.00 30.17 14.87
N LYS A 298 -2.63 30.70 16.03
CA LYS A 298 -2.28 32.12 16.18
C LYS A 298 -1.17 32.53 15.19
N ASP A 299 -0.09 31.75 15.12
CA ASP A 299 1.01 31.98 14.20
C ASP A 299 0.57 31.89 12.73
N LEU A 300 -0.28 30.90 12.41
CA LEU A 300 -0.82 30.71 11.06
C LEU A 300 -1.69 31.92 10.65
N LEU A 301 -2.59 32.38 11.51
CA LEU A 301 -3.44 33.53 11.26
C LEU A 301 -2.58 34.81 11.08
N ALA A 302 -1.58 35.01 11.94
CA ALA A 302 -0.64 36.12 11.80
C ALA A 302 0.15 36.04 10.47
N GLU A 303 0.51 34.84 10.03
CA GLU A 303 1.17 34.62 8.73
C GLU A 303 0.26 34.95 7.54
N ILE A 304 -1.03 34.59 7.60
CA ILE A 304 -2.01 34.95 6.57
C ILE A 304 -2.05 36.48 6.40
N GLY A 305 -2.09 37.24 7.51
CA GLY A 305 -2.01 38.70 7.49
C GLY A 305 -0.69 39.23 6.92
N ARG A 306 0.46 38.75 7.42
CA ARG A 306 1.79 39.18 6.94
C ARG A 306 2.02 38.90 5.45
N HIS A 307 1.43 37.83 4.91
CA HIS A 307 1.56 37.47 3.50
C HIS A 307 0.52 38.14 2.61
N GLY A 308 -0.35 39.01 3.15
CA GLY A 308 -1.37 39.72 2.37
C GLY A 308 -2.39 38.77 1.73
N LYS A 309 -2.67 37.63 2.38
CA LYS A 309 -3.64 36.65 1.89
C LYS A 309 -5.07 37.20 2.00
N GLY A 310 -5.90 36.83 1.04
CA GLY A 310 -7.32 37.20 1.03
C GLY A 310 -8.10 36.57 2.18
N VAL A 311 -9.19 37.23 2.57
CA VAL A 311 -10.12 36.77 3.64
C VAL A 311 -10.60 35.34 3.39
N ILE A 312 -10.73 34.94 2.14
CA ILE A 312 -11.13 33.59 1.73
C ILE A 312 -10.22 32.48 2.32
N VAL A 313 -8.93 32.75 2.54
CA VAL A 313 -8.03 31.77 3.18
C VAL A 313 -8.45 31.51 4.63
N TYR A 314 -8.89 32.54 5.36
CA TYR A 314 -9.47 32.37 6.70
C TYR A 314 -10.78 31.58 6.64
N GLU A 315 -11.67 31.90 5.68
CA GLU A 315 -12.94 31.21 5.51
C GLU A 315 -12.76 29.70 5.29
N LYS A 316 -11.73 29.28 4.53
CA LYS A 316 -11.37 27.87 4.32
C LYS A 316 -11.04 27.14 5.63
N PHE A 317 -10.19 27.74 6.47
CA PHE A 317 -9.84 27.15 7.77
C PHE A 317 -11.05 27.08 8.71
N LEU A 318 -11.90 28.10 8.73
CA LEU A 318 -13.13 28.11 9.52
C LEU A 318 -14.12 27.04 9.04
N THR A 319 -14.29 26.91 7.72
CA THR A 319 -15.18 25.92 7.11
C THR A 319 -14.73 24.49 7.43
N LEU A 320 -13.44 24.19 7.30
CA LEU A 320 -12.87 22.91 7.72
C LEU A 320 -13.04 22.68 9.23
N HIS A 321 -12.73 23.68 10.07
CA HIS A 321 -12.85 23.55 11.51
C HIS A 321 -14.28 23.21 11.94
N ALA A 322 -15.26 23.96 11.43
CA ALA A 322 -16.67 23.76 11.73
C ALA A 322 -17.14 22.36 11.29
N TYR A 323 -16.73 21.91 10.11
CA TYR A 323 -17.08 20.57 9.63
C TYR A 323 -16.50 19.46 10.51
N LEU A 324 -15.24 19.58 10.93
CA LEU A 324 -14.64 18.61 11.85
C LEU A 324 -15.38 18.54 13.20
N GLN A 325 -15.89 19.66 13.72
CA GLN A 325 -16.72 19.65 14.93
C GLN A 325 -18.05 18.91 14.71
N GLU A 326 -18.67 19.11 13.55
CA GLU A 326 -19.91 18.42 13.16
C GLU A 326 -19.71 16.90 13.07
N VAL A 327 -18.63 16.44 12.42
CA VAL A 327 -18.31 15.01 12.32
C VAL A 327 -18.08 14.40 13.70
N ARG A 328 -17.36 15.07 14.60
CA ARG A 328 -17.17 14.61 15.99
C ARG A 328 -18.47 14.48 16.75
N ARG A 329 -19.36 15.47 16.61
CA ARG A 329 -20.66 15.44 17.27
C ARG A 329 -21.46 14.21 16.82
N ARG A 330 -21.52 13.98 15.51
CA ARG A 330 -22.20 12.80 14.93
C ARG A 330 -21.61 11.47 15.37
N GLN A 331 -20.28 11.38 15.55
CA GLN A 331 -19.67 10.15 16.04
C GLN A 331 -20.01 9.87 17.51
N ARG A 332 -20.06 10.91 18.36
CA ARG A 332 -20.47 10.77 19.76
C ARG A 332 -21.94 10.39 19.91
N GLU A 333 -22.80 10.78 18.97
CA GLU A 333 -24.23 10.43 18.99
C GLU A 333 -24.49 8.99 18.52
N LYS A 334 -23.51 8.34 17.89
CA LYS A 334 -23.59 6.94 17.41
C LYS A 334 -22.97 5.93 18.38
N GLN A 335 -22.24 6.40 19.37
CA GLN A 335 -21.69 5.62 20.49
C GLN A 335 -22.67 5.72 21.65
#